data_AF-A0A955HCW2-F1
#
_entry.id   AF-A0A955HCW2-F1
#
_cell.length_a   1.000
_cell.length_b   1.000
_cell.length_c   1.000
_cell.angle_alpha   90.00
_cell.angle_beta   90.00
_cell.angle_gamma   90.00
#
_symmetry.space_group_name_H-M   'P 1'
#
loop_
_entity.id
_entity.type
_entity.pdbx_description
1 polymer ?
#
loop_
_entity_poly.entity_id
_entity_poly.type
_entity_poly.pdbx_seq_one_letter_code
_entity_poly.pdbx_strand_id
1 'polypeptide(L)'
;MENRLNPDGEGKSHKKEWYKNWWGIIIALIIWPAFAIWYIVQKTKWKKVYKGLAIFGIIILAILVYGGDTSKTTPESNNSDIANIPNAQEIKESTTEPEVKVETEEEKRKKMIEDQFSVWDGSHIELTKIIKKSMNDPKSYEHVETTYTDMGDYLIVNTVFRGKNAFGALVKNTVKAKVSLDGKDVEILNQQ
;
A
#
# COMPACT_ATOMS: atom_id res chain seq x y z
N MET A 1 -44.48 -74.82 -17.43
CA MET A 1 -44.64 -74.59 -15.97
C MET A 1 -43.21 -74.45 -15.46
N GLU A 2 -42.71 -73.32 -14.99
CA GLU A 2 -43.29 -72.16 -14.33
C GLU A 2 -42.47 -70.90 -14.65
N ASN A 3 -43.16 -69.77 -14.60
CA ASN A 3 -42.60 -68.43 -14.41
C ASN A 3 -41.64 -68.38 -13.22
N ARG A 4 -40.52 -67.67 -13.37
CA ARG A 4 -40.01 -66.77 -12.34
C ARG A 4 -39.61 -65.44 -12.96
N LEU A 5 -40.57 -64.52 -12.90
CA LEU A 5 -40.33 -63.09 -12.74
C LEU A 5 -39.29 -62.87 -11.63
N ASN A 6 -38.33 -61.97 -11.86
CA ASN A 6 -38.05 -60.90 -10.91
C ASN A 6 -37.14 -59.83 -11.52
N PRO A 7 -37.22 -58.60 -10.98
CA PRO A 7 -37.52 -57.43 -11.80
C PRO A 7 -36.44 -56.35 -11.67
N ASP A 8 -36.69 -55.22 -12.33
CA ASP A 8 -36.33 -53.86 -11.87
C ASP A 8 -34.97 -53.63 -11.19
N GLY A 9 -33.90 -53.69 -12.00
CA GLY A 9 -32.69 -52.93 -11.72
C GLY A 9 -32.86 -51.47 -12.14
N GLU A 10 -33.48 -50.65 -11.29
CA GLU A 10 -33.55 -49.20 -11.42
C GLU A 10 -32.18 -48.62 -11.82
N GLY A 11 -32.12 -48.00 -12.99
CA GLY A 11 -30.99 -47.19 -13.42
C GLY A 11 -30.88 -45.95 -12.54
N LYS A 12 -30.29 -46.09 -11.35
CA LYS A 12 -29.86 -44.96 -10.53
C LYS A 12 -28.83 -44.18 -11.33
N SER A 13 -29.30 -43.10 -11.95
CA SER A 13 -28.46 -42.08 -12.55
C SER A 13 -27.55 -41.54 -11.46
N HIS A 14 -26.36 -42.12 -11.34
CA HIS A 14 -25.27 -41.52 -10.58
C HIS A 14 -24.93 -40.22 -11.28
N LYS A 15 -25.60 -39.13 -10.90
CA LYS A 15 -25.13 -37.77 -11.17
C LYS A 15 -23.76 -37.69 -10.52
N LYS A 16 -22.72 -37.88 -11.34
CA LYS A 16 -21.34 -37.77 -10.89
C LYS A 16 -21.21 -36.40 -10.27
N GLU A 17 -20.94 -36.41 -8.98
CA GLU A 17 -20.71 -35.23 -8.20
C GLU A 17 -19.40 -34.59 -8.67
N TRP A 18 -19.45 -33.81 -9.76
CA TRP A 18 -19.11 -32.42 -9.59
C TRP A 18 -17.76 -32.07 -8.95
N TYR A 19 -17.87 -31.96 -7.63
CA TYR A 19 -16.88 -31.52 -6.67
C TYR A 19 -15.88 -32.62 -6.26
N LYS A 20 -16.12 -33.89 -6.60
CA LYS A 20 -15.21 -35.02 -6.31
C LYS A 20 -14.03 -35.10 -7.29
N ASN A 21 -14.12 -34.43 -8.43
CA ASN A 21 -13.00 -34.29 -9.34
C ASN A 21 -12.08 -33.16 -8.86
N TRP A 22 -10.77 -33.31 -9.02
CA TRP A 22 -9.76 -32.33 -8.59
C TRP A 22 -10.04 -30.91 -9.13
N TRP A 23 -10.62 -30.82 -10.33
CA TRP A 23 -11.07 -29.56 -10.94
C TRP A 23 -12.24 -28.87 -10.21
N GLY A 24 -13.16 -29.62 -9.59
CA GLY A 24 -14.27 -29.06 -8.83
C GLY A 24 -13.80 -28.35 -7.55
N ILE A 25 -12.74 -28.87 -6.93
CA ILE A 25 -12.06 -28.21 -5.79
C ILE A 25 -11.40 -26.91 -6.25
N ILE A 26 -10.75 -26.91 -7.42
CA ILE A 26 -10.12 -25.70 -7.99
C ILE A 26 -11.18 -24.62 -8.25
N ILE A 27 -12.31 -24.97 -8.86
CA ILE A 27 -13.43 -24.04 -9.12
C ILE A 27 -13.98 -23.48 -7.80
N ALA A 28 -14.18 -24.33 -6.79
CA ALA A 28 -14.66 -23.89 -5.48
C ALA A 28 -13.68 -22.92 -4.80
N LEU A 29 -12.38 -23.20 -4.88
CA LEU A 29 -11.36 -22.34 -4.29
C LEU A 29 -11.25 -20.99 -5.03
N ILE A 30 -11.47 -20.93 -6.35
CA ILE A 30 -11.45 -19.68 -7.12
C ILE A 30 -12.68 -18.81 -6.84
N ILE A 31 -13.86 -19.43 -6.71
CA ILE A 31 -15.13 -18.72 -6.52
C ILE A 31 -15.28 -18.25 -5.06
N TRP A 32 -14.74 -18.99 -4.11
CA TRP A 32 -14.91 -18.71 -2.67
C TRP A 32 -14.43 -17.31 -2.24
N PRO A 33 -13.23 -16.83 -2.61
CA PRO A 33 -12.78 -15.47 -2.27
C PRO A 33 -13.68 -14.38 -2.83
N ALA A 34 -14.11 -14.52 -4.09
CA ALA A 34 -15.01 -13.57 -4.73
C ALA A 34 -16.38 -13.54 -4.04
N PHE A 35 -16.91 -14.71 -3.69
CA PHE A 35 -18.17 -14.83 -2.95
C PHE A 35 -18.06 -14.24 -1.52
N ALA A 36 -16.94 -14.46 -0.83
CA ALA A 36 -16.71 -13.93 0.51
C ALA A 36 -16.59 -12.40 0.51
N ILE A 37 -15.87 -11.82 -0.47
CA ILE A 37 -15.78 -10.36 -0.64
C ILE A 37 -17.16 -9.78 -0.94
N TRP A 38 -17.92 -10.38 -1.87
CA TRP A 38 -19.29 -9.98 -2.17
C TRP A 38 -20.21 -10.04 -0.93
N TYR A 39 -20.11 -11.12 -0.15
CA TYR A 39 -20.89 -11.30 1.07
C TYR A 39 -20.57 -10.25 2.14
N ILE A 40 -19.29 -9.92 2.34
CA ILE A 40 -18.85 -8.88 3.27
C ILE A 40 -19.42 -7.52 2.85
N VAL A 41 -19.38 -7.18 1.56
CA VAL A 41 -19.89 -5.91 1.06
C VAL A 41 -21.41 -5.79 1.31
N GLN A 42 -22.18 -6.84 1.05
CA GLN A 42 -23.65 -6.79 1.06
C GLN A 42 -24.30 -7.00 2.42
N LYS A 43 -23.76 -7.90 3.25
CA LYS A 43 -24.47 -8.38 4.45
C LYS A 43 -23.90 -7.91 5.77
N THR A 44 -22.68 -7.35 5.80
CA THR A 44 -22.06 -6.93 7.05
C THR A 44 -22.30 -5.44 7.37
N LYS A 45 -22.68 -5.13 8.61
CA LYS A 45 -22.87 -3.76 9.13
C LYS A 45 -21.61 -3.20 9.82
N TRP A 46 -20.44 -3.72 9.48
CA TRP A 46 -19.20 -3.38 10.18
C TRP A 46 -18.74 -1.94 9.87
N LYS A 47 -17.99 -1.33 10.81
CA LYS A 47 -17.30 -0.07 10.55
C LYS A 47 -16.33 -0.24 9.38
N LYS A 48 -16.13 0.83 8.59
CA LYS A 48 -15.35 0.79 7.34
C LYS A 48 -13.96 0.15 7.50
N VAL A 49 -13.29 0.38 8.63
CA VAL A 49 -11.97 -0.18 8.96
C VAL A 49 -12.00 -1.71 9.05
N TYR A 50 -12.98 -2.30 9.72
CA TYR A 50 -13.07 -3.76 9.88
C TYR A 50 -13.45 -4.47 8.58
N LYS A 51 -14.24 -3.81 7.71
CA LYS A 51 -14.51 -4.32 6.36
C LYS A 51 -13.25 -4.40 5.52
N GLY A 52 -12.42 -3.34 5.57
CA GLY A 52 -11.13 -3.29 4.87
C GLY A 52 -10.17 -4.38 5.34
N LEU A 53 -10.01 -4.55 6.66
CA LEU A 53 -9.14 -5.59 7.23
C LEU A 53 -9.57 -7.01 6.83
N ALA A 54 -10.87 -7.29 6.82
CA ALA A 54 -11.37 -8.62 6.45
C ALA A 54 -11.17 -8.93 4.96
N ILE A 55 -11.37 -7.96 4.07
CA ILE A 55 -11.11 -8.11 2.63
C ILE A 55 -9.61 -8.33 2.38
N PHE A 56 -8.76 -7.55 3.04
CA PHE A 56 -7.30 -7.70 2.94
C PHE A 56 -6.83 -9.09 3.41
N GLY A 57 -7.40 -9.61 4.50
CA GLY A 57 -7.12 -10.97 4.97
C GLY A 57 -7.50 -12.07 3.97
N ILE A 58 -8.61 -11.92 3.26
CA ILE A 58 -9.03 -12.88 2.21
C ILE A 58 -8.07 -12.84 1.01
N ILE A 59 -7.61 -11.65 0.62
CA ILE A 59 -6.66 -11.48 -0.49
C ILE A 59 -5.30 -12.08 -0.13
N ILE A 60 -4.80 -11.85 1.08
CA ILE A 60 -3.56 -12.47 1.57
C ILE A 60 -3.69 -13.99 1.62
N LEU A 61 -4.81 -14.52 2.12
CA LEU A 61 -5.04 -15.96 2.17
C LEU A 61 -5.06 -16.58 0.76
N ALA A 62 -5.70 -15.92 -0.20
CA ALA A 62 -5.67 -16.36 -1.59
C ALA A 62 -4.24 -16.34 -2.14
N ILE A 63 -3.46 -15.28 -1.88
CA ILE A 63 -2.05 -15.19 -2.31
C ILE A 63 -1.20 -16.30 -1.66
N LEU A 64 -1.42 -16.67 -0.40
CA LEU A 64 -0.66 -17.77 0.22
C LEU A 64 -1.03 -19.15 -0.33
N VAL A 65 -2.29 -19.34 -0.73
CA VAL A 65 -2.77 -20.61 -1.30
C VAL A 65 -2.38 -20.77 -2.76
N TYR A 66 -2.31 -19.67 -3.51
CA TYR A 66 -2.08 -19.68 -4.96
C TYR A 66 -0.73 -19.13 -5.41
N GLY A 67 -0.09 -18.31 -4.59
CA GLY A 67 1.17 -17.63 -4.88
C GLY A 67 2.36 -18.41 -4.36
N GLY A 68 2.74 -19.47 -5.09
CA GLY A 68 4.12 -19.91 -5.12
C GLY A 68 4.97 -18.84 -5.82
N ASP A 69 5.98 -18.37 -5.11
CA ASP A 69 7.04 -17.40 -5.46
C ASP A 69 6.62 -15.94 -5.74
N THR A 70 7.02 -15.11 -4.78
CA THR A 70 6.97 -13.65 -4.74
C THR A 70 7.67 -13.00 -5.92
N SER A 71 6.92 -12.22 -6.70
CA SER A 71 7.46 -11.04 -7.37
C SER A 71 6.55 -9.85 -7.06
N LYS A 72 7.11 -8.85 -6.39
CA LYS A 72 6.47 -7.55 -6.20
C LYS A 72 6.47 -6.84 -7.55
N THR A 73 5.30 -6.51 -8.08
CA THR A 73 5.16 -5.69 -9.28
C THR A 73 5.38 -4.22 -8.90
N THR A 74 6.57 -3.70 -9.17
CA THR A 74 6.86 -2.27 -9.28
C THR A 74 6.40 -1.80 -10.67
N PRO A 75 5.63 -0.70 -10.80
CA PRO A 75 5.43 -0.06 -12.09
C PRO A 75 6.67 0.78 -12.42
N GLU A 76 7.43 0.34 -13.41
CA GLU A 76 8.48 1.10 -14.10
C GLU A 76 7.97 1.48 -15.50
N SER A 77 8.06 2.76 -15.86
CA SER A 77 8.15 3.37 -17.22
C SER A 77 7.91 4.89 -17.02
N ASN A 78 8.62 5.86 -17.61
CA ASN A 78 9.14 5.92 -18.98
C ASN A 78 10.42 6.77 -19.06
N ASN A 79 11.28 6.39 -19.99
CA ASN A 79 12.60 6.92 -20.30
C ASN A 79 12.56 7.61 -21.69
N SER A 80 13.15 8.80 -21.87
CA SER A 80 13.99 9.14 -23.04
C SER A 80 14.61 10.55 -22.95
N ASP A 81 15.88 10.62 -23.38
CA ASP A 81 16.66 11.79 -23.82
C ASP A 81 17.34 12.61 -22.69
N ILE A 82 18.68 12.72 -22.62
CA ILE A 82 19.58 13.34 -23.61
C ILE A 82 20.99 12.70 -23.55
N ALA A 83 21.58 12.57 -24.75
CA ALA A 83 22.90 12.02 -25.06
C ALA A 83 24.08 13.00 -24.87
N ASN A 84 25.28 12.39 -24.82
CA ASN A 84 26.62 12.87 -25.19
C ASN A 84 27.41 13.81 -24.25
N ILE A 85 28.58 13.34 -23.80
CA ILE A 85 29.93 13.81 -24.21
C ILE A 85 31.01 12.83 -23.65
N PRO A 86 32.14 12.60 -24.35
CA PRO A 86 32.90 11.36 -24.29
C PRO A 86 34.28 11.46 -23.59
N ASN A 87 34.83 10.26 -23.31
CA ASN A 87 36.26 9.91 -23.31
C ASN A 87 37.13 10.44 -22.14
N ALA A 88 38.13 9.75 -21.58
CA ALA A 88 38.48 8.35 -21.37
C ALA A 88 39.77 8.36 -20.50
N GLN A 89 40.04 7.21 -19.88
CA GLN A 89 41.36 6.70 -19.43
C GLN A 89 41.84 7.15 -18.03
N GLU A 90 42.46 6.33 -17.18
CA GLU A 90 42.69 4.88 -17.08
C GLU A 90 43.39 4.70 -15.70
N ILE A 91 42.80 3.98 -14.73
CA ILE A 91 43.57 3.37 -13.63
C ILE A 91 43.00 1.97 -13.41
N LYS A 92 43.82 0.97 -13.74
CA LYS A 92 43.57 -0.45 -13.52
C LYS A 92 44.24 -0.89 -12.21
N GLU A 93 43.54 -1.81 -11.55
CA GLU A 93 44.03 -3.00 -10.83
C GLU A 93 44.23 -3.00 -9.30
N SER A 94 43.41 -3.88 -8.69
CA SER A 94 43.75 -4.90 -7.68
C SER A 94 43.67 -4.55 -6.19
N THR A 95 42.60 -4.98 -5.52
CA THR A 95 42.61 -6.09 -4.52
C THR A 95 41.28 -6.14 -3.74
N THR A 96 40.80 -7.35 -3.50
CA THR A 96 39.47 -7.78 -3.03
C THR A 96 39.27 -7.75 -1.49
N GLU A 97 38.07 -7.33 -1.05
CA GLU A 97 37.29 -7.67 0.19
C GLU A 97 37.73 -7.09 1.57
N PRO A 98 36.84 -6.56 2.46
CA PRO A 98 35.38 -6.70 2.57
C PRO A 98 34.55 -5.41 2.33
N GLU A 99 33.29 -5.61 1.93
CA GLU A 99 32.32 -4.60 1.48
C GLU A 99 31.85 -3.64 2.59
N VAL A 100 32.61 -2.56 2.83
CA VAL A 100 32.10 -1.39 3.56
C VAL A 100 31.29 -0.55 2.58
N LYS A 101 29.96 -0.65 2.65
CA LYS A 101 29.04 0.26 1.95
C LYS A 101 29.28 1.68 2.49
N VAL A 102 30.12 2.44 1.79
CA VAL A 102 30.27 3.87 2.02
C VAL A 102 28.96 4.51 1.56
N GLU A 103 27.98 4.60 2.46
CA GLU A 103 26.75 5.36 2.25
C GLU A 103 27.18 6.77 1.84
N THR A 104 26.86 7.15 0.60
CA THR A 104 27.23 8.45 0.06
C THR A 104 26.54 9.55 0.88
N GLU A 105 27.14 10.74 0.97
CA GLU A 105 26.54 11.85 1.72
C GLU A 105 25.13 12.21 1.20
N GLU A 106 24.87 11.98 -0.09
CA GLU A 106 23.54 12.12 -0.70
C GLU A 106 22.55 11.06 -0.20
N GLU A 107 22.96 9.80 -0.07
CA GLU A 107 22.12 8.73 0.49
C GLU A 107 21.80 8.97 1.96
N LYS A 108 22.79 9.38 2.76
CA LYS A 108 22.58 9.76 4.17
C LYS A 108 21.58 10.91 4.28
N ARG A 109 21.76 11.95 3.46
CA ARG A 109 20.86 13.10 3.43
C ARG A 109 19.44 12.70 3.07
N LYS A 110 19.27 11.90 2.01
CA LYS A 110 17.97 11.41 1.57
C LYS A 110 17.27 10.62 2.68
N LYS A 111 17.99 9.74 3.35
CA LYS A 111 17.47 8.96 4.48
C LYS A 111 17.04 9.84 5.65
N MET A 112 17.84 10.85 6.01
CA MET A 112 17.47 11.83 7.03
C MET A 112 16.18 12.59 6.68
N ILE A 113 15.98 12.92 5.40
CA ILE A 113 14.76 13.56 4.92
C ILE A 113 13.58 12.57 4.99
N GLU A 114 13.75 11.36 4.48
CA GLU A 114 12.70 10.32 4.46
C GLU A 114 12.23 9.94 5.86
N ASP A 115 13.13 9.90 6.85
CA ASP A 115 12.82 9.60 8.25
C ASP A 115 11.87 10.63 8.90
N GLN A 116 11.73 11.84 8.31
CA GLN A 116 10.78 12.86 8.78
C GLN A 116 9.33 12.59 8.34
N PHE A 117 9.14 11.65 7.40
CA PHE A 117 7.84 11.33 6.83
C PHE A 117 7.33 9.96 7.29
N SER A 118 6.01 9.85 7.40
CA SER A 118 5.34 8.60 7.71
C SER A 118 5.41 7.64 6.52
N VAL A 119 5.88 6.42 6.77
CA VAL A 119 5.96 5.35 5.77
C VAL A 119 4.57 4.93 5.25
N TRP A 120 3.51 5.22 5.99
CA TRP A 120 2.15 4.76 5.69
C TRP A 120 1.39 5.66 4.73
N ASP A 121 1.49 6.97 4.92
CA ASP A 121 0.71 7.98 4.19
C ASP A 121 1.58 9.10 3.60
N GLY A 122 2.88 9.11 3.86
CA GLY A 122 3.79 10.17 3.40
C GLY A 122 3.60 11.50 4.14
N SER A 123 2.85 11.52 5.25
CA SER A 123 2.66 12.74 6.04
C SER A 123 3.93 13.12 6.81
N HIS A 124 4.24 14.42 6.87
CA HIS A 124 5.35 14.89 7.69
C HIS A 124 5.00 14.77 9.18
N ILE A 125 5.83 14.08 9.97
CA ILE A 125 5.47 13.64 11.32
C ILE A 125 5.26 14.81 12.28
N GLU A 126 6.24 15.71 12.43
CA GLU A 126 6.14 16.84 13.39
C GLU A 126 5.12 17.89 12.95
N LEU A 127 5.15 18.30 11.68
CA LEU A 127 4.12 19.17 11.10
C LEU A 127 2.69 18.63 11.32
N THR A 128 2.46 17.33 11.15
CA THR A 128 1.14 16.72 11.41
C THR A 128 0.74 16.87 12.88
N LYS A 129 1.66 16.71 13.83
CA LYS A 129 1.39 16.92 15.26
C LYS A 129 1.01 18.37 15.54
N ILE A 130 1.73 19.31 14.95
CA ILE A 130 1.47 20.76 15.09
C ILE A 130 0.10 21.10 14.51
N ILE A 131 -0.23 20.62 13.31
CA ILE A 131 -1.53 20.84 12.67
C ILE A 131 -2.64 20.29 13.57
N LYS A 132 -2.57 19.03 13.99
CA LYS A 132 -3.58 18.42 14.86
C LYS A 132 -3.77 19.18 16.18
N LYS A 133 -2.68 19.71 16.76
CA LYS A 133 -2.75 20.53 17.99
C LYS A 133 -3.44 21.86 17.78
N SER A 134 -3.37 22.43 16.57
CA SER A 134 -4.05 23.68 16.20
C SER A 134 -5.52 23.50 15.82
N MET A 135 -5.98 22.28 15.54
CA MET A 135 -7.34 21.99 15.11
C MET A 135 -8.35 21.95 16.26
N ASN A 136 -9.58 22.41 15.98
CA ASN A 136 -10.70 22.30 16.92
C ASN A 136 -11.12 20.84 17.18
N ASP A 137 -11.12 19.99 16.15
CA ASP A 137 -11.35 18.54 16.27
C ASP A 137 -10.16 17.76 15.68
N PRO A 138 -9.13 17.43 16.50
CA PRO A 138 -7.94 16.71 16.04
C PRO A 138 -8.25 15.31 15.48
N LYS A 139 -9.37 14.68 15.90
CA LYS A 139 -9.78 13.35 15.43
C LYS A 139 -10.34 13.39 14.01
N SER A 140 -10.72 14.57 13.53
CA SER A 140 -11.19 14.78 12.16
C SER A 140 -10.07 14.94 11.13
N TYR A 141 -8.81 15.01 11.57
CA TYR A 141 -7.66 15.14 10.68
C TYR A 141 -7.55 13.93 9.74
N GLU A 142 -7.51 14.22 8.45
CA GLU A 142 -7.25 13.26 7.39
C GLU A 142 -6.18 13.84 6.48
N HIS A 143 -5.02 13.18 6.41
CA HIS A 143 -3.96 13.57 5.48
C HIS A 143 -4.42 13.30 4.04
N VAL A 144 -4.06 14.21 3.12
CA VAL A 144 -4.36 14.07 1.70
C VAL A 144 -3.08 13.96 0.89
N GLU A 145 -2.16 14.90 1.10
CA GLU A 145 -0.93 14.98 0.31
C GLU A 145 0.14 15.72 1.10
N THR A 146 1.40 15.37 0.89
CA THR A 146 2.53 16.17 1.34
C THR A 146 3.58 16.19 0.26
N THR A 147 4.04 17.39 -0.05
CA THR A 147 5.17 17.64 -0.94
C THR A 147 6.25 18.39 -0.19
N TYR A 148 7.51 18.21 -0.60
CA TYR A 148 8.60 18.98 -0.05
C TYR A 148 9.53 19.48 -1.14
N THR A 149 10.25 20.55 -0.85
CA THR A 149 11.35 21.07 -1.67
C THR A 149 12.58 21.15 -0.79
N ASP A 150 13.66 20.50 -1.22
CA ASP A 150 14.95 20.58 -0.56
C ASP A 150 15.66 21.89 -0.94
N MET A 151 15.97 22.72 0.06
CA MET A 151 16.65 24.01 -0.10
C MET A 151 18.12 23.94 0.36
N GLY A 152 18.67 22.76 0.63
CA GLY A 152 20.04 22.56 1.11
C GLY A 152 20.13 22.60 2.65
N ASP A 153 19.74 23.70 3.27
CA ASP A 153 19.83 23.85 4.73
C ASP A 153 18.52 23.51 5.47
N TYR A 154 17.41 23.49 4.73
CA TYR A 154 16.06 23.27 5.25
C TYR A 154 15.14 22.73 4.16
N LEU A 155 13.96 22.25 4.56
CA LEU A 155 12.91 21.79 3.67
C LEU A 155 11.75 22.80 3.69
N ILE A 156 11.14 23.04 2.53
CA ILE A 156 9.81 23.65 2.45
C ILE A 156 8.81 22.53 2.26
N VAL A 157 8.00 22.29 3.29
CA VAL A 157 6.99 21.22 3.29
C VAL A 157 5.61 21.84 3.10
N ASN A 158 4.85 21.32 2.15
CA ASN A 158 3.44 21.65 1.95
C ASN A 158 2.60 20.42 2.27
N THR A 159 1.73 20.54 3.27
CA THR A 159 0.79 19.47 3.65
C THR A 159 -0.63 19.91 3.37
N VAL A 160 -1.34 19.12 2.57
CA VAL A 160 -2.77 19.25 2.33
C VAL A 160 -3.49 18.22 3.19
N PHE A 161 -4.49 18.65 3.94
CA PHE A 161 -5.27 17.80 4.83
C PHE A 161 -6.75 18.20 4.83
N ARG A 162 -7.61 17.31 5.32
CA ARG A 162 -9.01 17.59 5.61
C ARG A 162 -9.25 17.58 7.11
N GLY A 163 -10.18 18.40 7.54
CA GLY A 163 -10.53 18.52 8.95
C GLY A 163 -11.86 19.22 9.13
N LYS A 164 -12.52 18.97 10.26
CA LYS A 164 -13.72 19.72 10.65
C LYS A 164 -13.33 21.10 11.15
N ASN A 165 -13.97 22.12 10.59
CA ASN A 165 -13.86 23.49 11.09
C ASN A 165 -14.73 23.70 12.35
N ALA A 166 -14.72 24.91 12.92
CA ALA A 166 -15.52 25.26 14.09
C ALA A 166 -17.04 25.08 13.89
N PHE A 167 -17.51 25.11 12.64
CA PHE A 167 -18.92 24.88 12.27
C PHE A 167 -19.25 23.40 12.01
N GLY A 168 -18.30 22.49 12.19
CA GLY A 168 -18.47 21.05 11.98
C GLY A 168 -18.42 20.59 10.53
N ALA A 169 -18.19 21.49 9.57
CA ALA A 169 -18.05 21.16 8.16
C ALA A 169 -16.64 20.61 7.88
N LEU A 170 -16.56 19.55 7.07
CA LEU A 170 -15.28 18.98 6.63
C LEU A 170 -14.70 19.82 5.48
N VAL A 171 -13.61 20.52 5.74
CA VAL A 171 -12.92 21.42 4.80
C VAL A 171 -11.54 20.88 4.44
N LYS A 172 -11.01 21.31 3.29
CA LYS A 172 -9.65 21.00 2.83
C LYS A 172 -8.77 22.21 3.09
N ASN A 173 -7.69 22.03 3.84
CA ASN A 173 -6.76 23.07 4.22
C ASN A 173 -5.35 22.73 3.75
N THR A 174 -4.53 23.75 3.59
CA THR A 174 -3.12 23.62 3.19
C THR A 174 -2.25 24.37 4.18
N VAL A 175 -1.18 23.72 4.65
CA VAL A 175 -0.16 24.35 5.50
C VAL A 175 1.19 24.23 4.82
N LYS A 176 1.87 25.37 4.68
CA LYS A 176 3.25 25.47 4.23
C LYS A 176 4.13 25.78 5.44
N ALA A 177 5.17 24.97 5.64
CA ALA A 177 6.12 25.15 6.72
C ALA A 177 7.57 25.04 6.23
N LYS A 178 8.46 25.75 6.90
CA LYS A 178 9.90 25.58 6.83
C LYS A 178 10.32 24.58 7.91
N VAL A 179 11.08 23.57 7.54
CA VAL A 179 11.50 22.49 8.44
C VAL A 179 13.02 22.30 8.38
N SER A 180 13.67 22.11 9.52
CA SER A 180 15.09 21.76 9.60
C SER A 180 15.38 20.36 9.02
N LEU A 181 16.63 20.08 8.66
CA LEU A 181 17.04 18.75 8.16
C LEU A 181 16.94 17.63 9.21
N ASP A 182 16.82 17.98 10.49
CA ASP A 182 16.57 17.03 11.57
C ASP A 182 15.08 16.86 11.91
N GLY A 183 14.20 17.60 11.23
CA GLY A 183 12.74 17.51 11.36
C GLY A 183 12.16 18.08 12.66
N LYS A 184 12.99 18.64 13.55
CA LYS A 184 12.55 19.10 14.88
C LYS A 184 12.05 20.53 14.90
N ASP A 185 12.70 21.40 14.13
CA ASP A 185 12.33 22.81 14.06
C ASP A 185 11.38 23.03 12.88
N VAL A 186 10.14 23.34 13.20
CA VAL A 186 9.06 23.56 12.22
C VAL A 186 8.49 24.97 12.39
N GLU A 187 8.64 25.79 11.35
CA GLU A 187 8.12 27.16 11.30
C GLU A 187 6.99 27.23 10.26
N ILE A 188 5.78 27.61 10.70
CA ILE A 188 4.63 27.76 9.79
C ILE A 188 4.78 29.06 9.01
N LEU A 189 4.86 28.96 7.68
CA LEU A 189 4.96 30.10 6.77
C LEU A 189 3.58 30.57 6.31
N ASN A 190 2.66 29.63 6.06
CA ASN A 190 1.33 29.94 5.56
C ASN A 190 0.33 28.83 5.91
N GLN A 191 -0.91 29.22 6.15
CA GLN A 191 -2.05 28.31 6.35
C GLN A 191 -3.29 28.87 5.64
N GLN A 192 -3.94 28.02 4.84
CA GLN A 192 -5.13 28.33 4.05
C GLN A 192 -6.24 27.31 4.29
#